data_AF-A0A0D7AUC5-F1
#
_entry.id   AF-A0A0D7AUC5-F1
#
_cell.length_a   1.000
_cell.length_b   1.000
_cell.length_c   1.000
_cell.angle_alpha   90.00
_cell.angle_beta   90.00
_cell.angle_gamma   90.00
#
_symmetry.space_group_name_H-M   'P 1'
#
loop_
_entity.id
_entity.type
_entity.pdbx_description
1 polymer ?
#
loop_
_entity_poly.entity_id
_entity_poly.type
_entity_poly.pdbx_seq_one_letter_code
_entity_poly.pdbx_strand_id
1 'polypeptide(L)' 'AILTQWTCHYQAYSRLLQVRHELNAIFAQDRVTPRIIFIGDNEQIAHAEEMEVIIKNDNFWRGLTRMTFVLEPLAIAANK' A
#
# COMPACT_ATOMS: atom_id res chain seq x y z
N ALA A 1 -17.86 3.11 -18.60
CA ALA A 1 -16.98 3.93 -17.73
C ALA A 1 -15.78 3.08 -17.35
N ILE A 2 -14.63 3.30 -18.01
CA ILE A 2 -13.43 2.43 -17.86
C ILE A 2 -12.19 3.28 -17.56
N LEU A 3 -12.08 4.51 -18.09
CA LEU A 3 -10.91 5.38 -17.86
C LEU A 3 -10.65 5.71 -16.38
N THR A 4 -11.69 6.06 -15.62
CA THR A 4 -11.51 6.54 -14.24
C THR A 4 -11.00 5.45 -13.29
N GLN A 5 -11.40 4.20 -13.52
CA GLN A 5 -11.03 3.10 -12.63
C GLN A 5 -9.52 2.77 -12.70
N TRP A 6 -8.97 2.67 -13.92
CA TRP A 6 -7.54 2.38 -14.09
C TRP A 6 -6.64 3.53 -13.62
N THR A 7 -7.05 4.78 -13.86
CA THR A 7 -6.31 5.95 -13.34
C THR A 7 -6.36 6.01 -11.81
N CYS A 8 -7.49 5.69 -11.19
CA CYS A 8 -7.58 5.57 -9.73
C CYS A 8 -6.64 4.49 -9.18
N HIS A 9 -6.62 3.30 -9.80
CA HIS A 9 -5.70 2.23 -9.41
C HIS A 9 -4.23 2.65 -9.57
N TYR A 10 -3.87 3.28 -10.69
CA TYR A 10 -2.53 3.81 -10.91
C TYR A 10 -2.12 4.80 -9.81
N GLN A 11 -2.98 5.78 -9.51
CA GLN A 11 -2.70 6.78 -8.47
C GLN A 11 -2.58 6.15 -7.08
N ALA A 12 -3.47 5.22 -6.74
CA ALA A 12 -3.44 4.51 -5.46
C ALA A 12 -2.15 3.70 -5.30
N TYR A 13 -1.77 2.90 -6.31
CA TYR A 13 -0.57 2.08 -6.28
C TYR A 13 0.71 2.92 -6.27
N SER A 14 0.75 4.00 -7.05
CA SER A 14 1.88 4.93 -7.07
C SER A 14 2.11 5.56 -5.70
N ARG A 15 1.04 6.06 -5.06
CA ARG A 15 1.12 6.64 -3.71
C ARG A 15 1.53 5.58 -2.67
N LEU A 16 0.97 4.38 -2.76
CA LEU A 16 1.30 3.29 -1.84
C LEU A 16 2.77 2.87 -1.95
N LEU A 17 3.32 2.82 -3.17
CA LEU A 17 4.74 2.56 -3.40
C LEU A 17 5.64 3.66 -2.83
N GLN A 18 5.24 4.93 -2.93
CA GLN A 18 5.98 6.06 -2.37
C GLN A 18 6.11 5.99 -0.85
N VAL A 19 5.07 5.53 -0.15
CA VAL A 19 5.06 5.44 1.33
C VAL A 19 5.52 4.09 1.86
N ARG A 20 6.03 3.18 1.01
CA ARG A 20 6.41 1.82 1.41
C ARG A 20 7.40 1.82 2.57
N HIS A 21 8.43 2.65 2.51
CA HIS A 21 9.50 2.67 3.50
C HIS A 21 9.02 3.19 4.84
N GLU A 22 8.23 4.27 4.80
CA GLU A 22 7.60 4.89 5.96
C GLU A 22 6.62 3.92 6.61
N LEU A 23 5.78 3.22 5.84
CA LEU A 23 4.88 2.20 6.37
C LEU A 23 5.65 1.09 7.08
N ASN A 24 6.71 0.55 6.46
CA ASN A 24 7.52 -0.49 7.10
C ASN A 24 8.17 0.01 8.41
N ALA A 25 8.67 1.24 8.43
CA ALA A 25 9.27 1.83 9.62
C ALA A 25 8.25 2.04 10.74
N ILE A 26 7.06 2.56 10.43
CA ILE A 26 5.99 2.77 11.40
C ILE A 26 5.53 1.44 11.99
N PHE A 27 5.27 0.42 11.15
CA PHE A 27 4.89 -0.92 11.65
C PHE A 27 5.97 -1.52 12.54
N ALA A 28 7.24 -1.42 12.16
CA ALA A 28 8.35 -1.95 12.95
C ALA A 28 8.49 -1.22 14.31
N GLN A 29 8.38 0.10 14.31
CA GLN A 29 8.45 0.91 15.52
C GLN A 29 7.25 0.64 16.45
N ASP A 30 6.05 0.58 15.89
CA ASP A 30 4.81 0.40 16.65
C ASP A 30 4.71 -1.02 17.24
N ARG A 31 5.32 -2.02 16.59
CA ARG A 31 5.43 -3.37 17.17
C ARG A 31 6.28 -3.40 18.45
N VAL A 32 7.32 -2.56 18.53
CA VAL A 32 8.21 -2.47 19.70
C VAL A 32 7.61 -1.60 20.81
N THR A 33 6.97 -0.51 20.43
CA THR A 33 6.30 0.40 21.36
C THR A 33 4.96 0.82 20.77
N PRO A 34 3.88 0.07 21.07
CA PRO A 34 2.57 0.33 20.50
C PRO A 34 2.05 1.72 20.84
N ARG A 35 1.71 2.49 19.81
CA ARG A 35 1.20 3.87 19.94
C ARG A 35 0.05 4.17 19.00
N ILE A 36 0.02 3.56 17.81
CA ILE A 36 -0.89 3.95 16.73
C ILE A 36 -1.54 2.74 16.04
N ILE A 37 -0.80 1.66 15.78
CA ILE A 37 -1.25 0.54 14.94
C ILE A 37 -1.66 -0.66 15.78
N PHE A 38 -0.81 -1.11 16.69
CA PHE A 38 -1.05 -2.27 17.56
C PHE A 38 -1.68 -1.84 18.89
N ILE A 39 -2.71 -0.99 18.81
CA ILE A 39 -3.47 -0.51 19.96
C ILE A 39 -4.93 -0.92 19.84
N GLY A 40 -5.62 -1.07 20.97
CA GLY A 40 -7.04 -1.39 21.01
C GLY A 40 -7.33 -2.80 21.50
N ASP A 41 -8.49 -3.33 21.10
CA ASP A 41 -8.93 -4.68 21.44
C ASP A 41 -8.26 -5.76 20.58
N ASN A 42 -8.57 -7.01 20.89
CA ASN A 42 -7.99 -8.17 20.19
C ASN A 42 -8.34 -8.21 18.70
N GLU A 43 -9.51 -7.69 18.30
CA GLU A 43 -9.93 -7.67 16.89
C GLU A 43 -9.09 -6.64 16.11
N GLN A 44 -8.90 -5.46 16.69
CA GLN A 44 -8.08 -4.39 16.11
C GLN A 44 -6.62 -4.81 15.97
N ILE A 45 -6.07 -5.49 16.99
CA ILE A 45 -4.70 -6.02 16.95
C ILE A 45 -4.58 -7.12 15.89
N ALA A 46 -5.53 -8.06 15.82
CA ALA A 46 -5.52 -9.11 14.80
C ALA A 46 -5.55 -8.52 13.39
N HIS A 47 -6.37 -7.48 13.16
CA HIS A 47 -6.40 -6.80 11.86
C HIS A 47 -5.06 -6.11 11.54
N ALA A 48 -4.42 -5.48 12.52
CA ALA A 48 -3.09 -4.90 12.35
C ALA A 48 -2.03 -5.97 11.99
N GLU A 49 -2.14 -7.18 12.54
CA GLU A 49 -1.28 -8.33 12.19
C GLU A 49 -1.47 -8.78 10.75
N GLU A 50 -2.72 -8.87 10.28
CA GLU A 50 -3.02 -9.17 8.88
C GLU A 50 -2.43 -8.12 7.93
N MET A 51 -2.53 -6.84 8.29
CA MET A 51 -1.92 -5.75 7.53
C MET A 51 -0.40 -5.88 7.51
N GLU A 52 0.23 -6.18 8.65
CA GLU A 52 1.68 -6.33 8.76
C GLU A 52 2.20 -7.45 7.83
N VAL A 53 1.47 -8.56 7.72
CA VAL A 53 1.80 -9.66 6.79
C VAL A 53 1.85 -9.17 5.34
N ILE A 54 0.90 -8.32 4.93
CA ILE A 54 0.87 -7.75 3.58
C ILE A 54 2.03 -6.77 3.38
N ILE A 55 2.25 -5.87 4.34
CA ILE A 55 3.31 -4.84 4.28
C ILE A 55 4.71 -5.47 4.21
N LYS A 56 4.95 -6.61 4.88
CA LYS A 56 6.23 -7.33 4.83
C LYS A 56 6.39 -8.23 3.61
N ASN A 57 5.34 -8.40 2.80
CA ASN A 57 5.39 -9.28 1.63
C ASN A 57 6.03 -8.59 0.42
N ASP A 58 7.28 -8.94 0.10
CA ASP A 58 7.98 -8.40 -1.08
C ASP A 58 7.29 -8.71 -2.42
N ASN A 59 6.57 -9.83 -2.53
CA ASN A 59 5.85 -10.17 -3.76
C ASN A 59 4.66 -9.24 -3.98
N PHE A 60 3.99 -8.78 -2.91
CA PHE A 60 2.93 -7.78 -2.99
C PHE A 60 3.45 -6.48 -3.61
N TRP A 61 4.56 -5.95 -3.06
CA TRP A 61 5.18 -4.73 -3.58
C TRP A 61 5.67 -4.87 -5.02
N ARG A 62 6.31 -5.99 -5.36
CA ARG A 62 6.71 -6.28 -6.75
C ARG A 62 5.51 -6.34 -7.69
N GLY A 63 4.37 -6.86 -7.24
CA GLY A 63 3.11 -6.84 -7.97
C GLY A 63 2.62 -5.42 -8.25
N LEU A 64 2.61 -4.55 -7.23
CA LEU A 64 2.23 -3.14 -7.38
C LEU A 64 3.15 -2.38 -8.33
N THR A 65 4.47 -2.58 -8.24
CA THR A 65 5.43 -1.97 -9.17
C THR A 65 5.13 -2.37 -10.61
N ARG A 66 4.87 -3.66 -10.86
CA ARG A 66 4.51 -4.15 -12.21
C ARG A 66 3.21 -3.52 -12.72
N MET A 67 2.18 -3.47 -11.88
CA MET A 67 0.91 -2.84 -12.25
C MET A 67 1.09 -1.36 -12.57
N THR A 68 1.84 -0.64 -11.74
CA THR A 68 2.10 0.80 -11.92
C THR A 68 2.83 1.05 -13.24
N PHE A 69 3.85 0.25 -13.56
CA PHE A 69 4.59 0.34 -14.83
C PHE A 69 3.71 0.11 -16.06
N VAL A 70 2.79 -0.86 -16.02
CA VAL A 70 1.86 -1.12 -17.13
C VAL A 70 0.82 -0.01 -17.28
N LEU A 71 0.37 0.57 -16.16
CA LEU A 71 -0.68 1.59 -16.17
C LEU A 71 -0.16 3.01 -16.46
N GLU A 72 1.12 3.29 -16.21
CA GLU A 72 1.72 4.62 -16.40
C GLU A 72 1.52 5.19 -17.82
N PRO A 73 1.81 4.47 -18.92
CA PRO A 73 1.58 4.98 -20.27
C PRO A 73 0.10 5.31 -20.54
N LEU A 74 -0.82 4.51 -20.00
CA LEU A 74 -2.25 4.72 -20.13
C LEU A 74 -2.71 5.95 -19.34
N ALA A 75 -2.15 6.16 -18.14
CA ALA A 75 -2.43 7.33 -17.32
C ALA A 75 -1.93 8.62 -17.99
N ILE A 76 -0.78 8.59 -18.65
CA ILE A 76 -0.25 9.73 -19.44
C ILE A 76 -1.16 10.01 -20.64
N ALA A 77 -1.60 8.97 -21.37
CA ALA A 77 -2.48 9.14 -22.53
C ALA A 77 -3.87 9.66 -22.15
N ALA A 78 -4.39 9.28 -20.98
CA ALA A 78 -5.72 9.66 -20.50
C ALA A 78 -5.81 11.10 -19.95
N ASN A 79 -4.71 11.69 -19.51
CA ASN A 79 -4.66 13.03 -18.93
C ASN A 79 -4.18 14.11 -19.94
N LYS A 80 -4.41 13.88 -21.24
CA LYS A 80 -4.21 14.88 -22.29
C LYS A 80 -5.42 15.78 -22.49
#